data_AF-A0A845YP36-F1
#
_entry.id   AF-A0A845YP36-F1
#
_cell.length_a   1.000
_cell.length_b   1.000
_cell.length_c   1.000
_cell.angle_alpha   90.00
_cell.angle_beta   90.00
_cell.angle_gamma   90.00
#
_symmetry.space_group_name_H-M   'P 1'
#
loop_
_entity.id
_entity.type
_entity.pdbx_description
1 polymer ?
#
loop_
_entity_poly.entity_id
_entity_poly.type
_entity_poly.pdbx_seq_one_letter_code
_entity_poly.pdbx_strand_id
1 'polypeptide(L)'
;MVTIRLSGLTVYPIKSAAGIGLSQAEVTLRGLLHDRRWMVCDRTGKFLTQRQLPKMALIQVTMADGLRLSIGRGDTALELPAVPQTDPVDVTVWGDTCTAWSMGSEVAQWLSDFLGLEAQLV
;
A
#
# COMPACT_ATOMS: atom_id res chain seq x y z
N MET A 1 24.92 -22.15 -22.32
CA MET A 1 23.88 -21.87 -21.30
C MET A 1 23.76 -20.37 -21.17
N VAL A 2 22.55 -19.82 -21.08
CA VAL A 2 22.35 -18.39 -20.80
C VAL A 2 22.29 -18.24 -19.28
N THR A 3 23.16 -17.40 -18.74
CA THR A 3 23.14 -17.04 -17.31
C THR A 3 22.24 -15.83 -17.14
N ILE A 4 21.19 -15.96 -16.33
CA ILE A 4 20.32 -14.85 -15.94
C ILE A 4 20.79 -14.32 -14.59
N ARG A 5 20.93 -12.99 -14.49
CA ARG A 5 21.26 -12.31 -13.24
C ARG A 5 20.11 -11.38 -12.85
N LEU A 6 19.68 -11.47 -11.60
CA LEU A 6 18.74 -10.55 -11.00
C LEU A 6 19.40 -9.16 -10.84
N SER A 7 18.83 -8.13 -11.47
CA SER A 7 19.37 -6.75 -11.43
C SER A 7 18.86 -5.95 -10.23
N GLY A 8 17.74 -6.34 -9.63
CA GLY A 8 17.16 -5.67 -8.47
C GLY A 8 15.89 -6.35 -7.99
N LEU A 9 15.52 -6.04 -6.75
CA LEU A 9 14.26 -6.47 -6.13
C LEU A 9 13.48 -5.23 -5.71
N THR A 10 12.17 -5.26 -5.91
CA THR A 10 11.29 -4.18 -5.48
C THR A 10 9.97 -4.75 -5.03
N VAL A 11 9.52 -4.34 -3.85
CA VAL A 11 8.18 -4.64 -3.34
C VAL A 11 7.34 -3.37 -3.32
N TYR A 12 6.04 -3.53 -3.46
CA TYR A 12 5.07 -2.44 -3.42
C TYR A 12 4.04 -2.77 -2.36
N PRO A 13 4.29 -2.43 -1.08
CA PRO A 13 3.41 -2.86 0.00
C PRO A 13 1.98 -2.38 -0.20
N ILE A 14 1.83 -1.09 -0.56
CA ILE A 14 0.55 -0.50 -0.95
C ILE A 14 0.43 -0.53 -2.47
N LYS A 15 -0.68 -1.10 -2.96
CA LYS A 15 -1.04 -1.08 -4.38
C LYS A 15 -1.00 0.37 -4.90
N SER A 16 -0.24 0.59 -5.98
CA SER A 16 -0.11 1.87 -6.69
C SER A 16 0.72 2.96 -6.00
N ALA A 17 1.31 2.68 -4.82
CA ALA A 17 2.24 3.58 -4.14
C ALA A 17 3.69 3.39 -4.63
N ALA A 18 4.64 4.12 -4.03
CA ALA A 18 6.06 3.96 -4.33
C ALA A 18 6.57 2.56 -3.93
N GLY A 19 7.53 2.06 -4.72
CA GLY A 19 8.18 0.78 -4.45
C GLY A 19 9.38 0.93 -3.50
N ILE A 20 9.66 -0.13 -2.74
CA ILE A 20 10.82 -0.25 -1.86
C ILE A 20 11.84 -1.15 -2.54
N GLY A 21 13.04 -0.62 -2.81
CA GLY A 21 14.16 -1.41 -3.30
C GLY A 21 14.72 -2.32 -2.21
N LEU A 22 14.96 -3.58 -2.54
CA LEU A 22 15.46 -4.59 -1.59
C LEU A 22 16.78 -5.21 -2.06
N SER A 23 17.62 -5.61 -1.11
CA SER A 23 18.79 -6.47 -1.35
C SER A 23 18.47 -7.96 -1.29
N GLN A 24 17.42 -8.32 -0.55
CA GLN A 24 16.90 -9.68 -0.38
C GLN A 24 15.41 -9.65 -0.09
N ALA A 25 14.70 -10.73 -0.38
CA ALA A 25 13.29 -10.86 -0.08
C ALA A 25 12.94 -12.32 0.25
N GLU A 26 12.02 -12.51 1.20
CA GLU A 26 11.42 -13.82 1.46
C GLU A 26 10.33 -14.11 0.43
N VAL A 27 10.37 -15.31 -0.15
CA VAL A 27 9.34 -15.80 -1.08
C VAL A 27 8.30 -16.58 -0.29
N THR A 28 7.06 -16.11 -0.33
CA THR A 28 5.91 -16.78 0.29
C THR A 28 5.01 -17.40 -0.78
N LEU A 29 4.02 -18.19 -0.37
CA LEU A 29 2.99 -18.74 -1.27
C LEU A 29 2.20 -17.64 -2.02
N ARG A 30 2.22 -16.40 -1.53
CA ARG A 30 1.50 -15.26 -2.10
C ARG A 30 2.44 -14.21 -2.71
N GLY A 31 3.64 -14.61 -3.11
CA GLY A 31 4.68 -13.73 -3.66
C GLY A 31 5.69 -13.25 -2.60
N LEU A 32 6.42 -12.17 -2.90
CA LEU A 32 7.39 -11.62 -1.96
C LEU A 32 6.68 -11.15 -0.67
N LEU A 33 7.35 -11.31 0.47
CA LEU A 33 6.84 -10.82 1.74
C LEU A 33 6.52 -9.30 1.64
N HIS A 34 5.39 -8.91 2.22
CA HIS A 34 4.80 -7.56 2.17
C HIS A 34 4.31 -7.06 0.81
N ASP A 35 4.53 -7.77 -0.28
CA ASP A 35 4.19 -7.27 -1.60
C ASP A 35 2.67 -7.26 -1.85
N ARG A 36 2.13 -6.08 -2.19
CA ARG A 36 0.70 -5.81 -2.46
C ARG A 36 -0.22 -6.36 -1.36
N ARG A 37 0.13 -6.11 -0.10
CA ARG A 37 -0.67 -6.50 1.07
C ARG A 37 -1.66 -5.43 1.52
N TRP A 38 -1.50 -4.20 1.05
CA TRP A 38 -2.40 -3.09 1.32
C TRP A 38 -2.90 -2.43 0.04
N MET A 39 -4.01 -1.71 0.17
CA MET A 39 -4.72 -1.09 -0.92
C MET A 39 -5.42 0.19 -0.46
N VAL A 40 -5.40 1.23 -1.30
CA VAL A 40 -6.25 2.39 -1.08
C VAL A 40 -7.57 2.18 -1.80
N CYS A 41 -8.68 2.34 -1.09
CA CYS A 41 -10.03 2.29 -1.63
C CYS A 41 -10.74 3.65 -1.48
N ASP A 42 -11.69 3.93 -2.37
CA ASP A 42 -12.64 5.02 -2.16
C ASP A 42 -13.74 4.65 -1.15
N ARG A 43 -14.66 5.60 -0.90
CA ARG A 43 -15.84 5.42 -0.04
C ARG A 43 -16.77 4.27 -0.42
N THR A 44 -16.69 3.78 -1.66
CA THR A 44 -17.51 2.65 -2.15
C THR A 44 -16.81 1.31 -1.97
N GLY A 45 -15.60 1.29 -1.40
CA GLY A 45 -14.78 0.09 -1.27
C GLY A 45 -14.09 -0.31 -2.57
N LYS A 46 -14.06 0.57 -3.58
CA LYS A 46 -13.39 0.30 -4.85
C LYS A 46 -11.94 0.75 -4.79
N PHE A 47 -11.03 -0.11 -5.24
CA PHE A 47 -9.60 0.22 -5.26
C PHE A 47 -9.27 1.40 -6.17
N LEU A 48 -8.34 2.23 -5.70
CA LEU A 48 -7.74 3.32 -6.45
C LEU A 48 -6.45 2.87 -7.13
N THR A 49 -6.12 3.51 -8.25
CA THR A 49 -4.92 3.20 -9.02
C THR A 49 -4.09 4.42 -9.35
N GLN A 50 -2.79 4.22 -9.56
CA GLN A 50 -1.88 5.26 -10.04
C GLN A 50 -2.30 5.80 -11.42
N ARG A 51 -2.98 4.99 -12.25
CA ARG A 51 -3.50 5.43 -13.55
C ARG A 51 -4.62 6.46 -13.40
N GLN A 52 -5.45 6.32 -12.37
CA GLN A 52 -6.49 7.29 -12.02
C GLN A 52 -5.91 8.49 -11.26
N LEU A 53 -4.98 8.22 -10.34
CA LEU A 53 -4.39 9.20 -9.42
C LEU A 53 -2.86 9.11 -9.45
N PRO A 54 -2.19 9.77 -10.42
CA PRO A 54 -0.73 9.70 -10.55
C PRO A 54 0.04 10.07 -9.28
N LYS A 55 -0.54 10.96 -8.45
CA LYS A 55 0.04 11.36 -7.16
C LYS A 55 0.19 10.23 -6.14
N MET A 56 -0.48 9.09 -6.30
CA MET A 56 -0.22 7.90 -5.46
C MET A 56 1.24 7.47 -5.51
N ALA A 57 1.95 7.75 -6.61
CA ALA A 57 3.39 7.50 -6.75
C ALA A 57 4.26 8.24 -5.71
N LEU A 58 3.74 9.32 -5.14
CA LEU A 58 4.45 10.14 -4.16
C LEU A 58 4.29 9.59 -2.74
N ILE A 59 3.38 8.63 -2.52
CA ILE A 59 3.22 7.95 -1.24
C ILE A 59 4.41 7.01 -1.06
N GLN A 60 5.37 7.42 -0.25
CA GLN A 60 6.51 6.60 0.14
C GLN A 60 6.10 5.64 1.24
N VAL A 61 6.66 4.44 1.19
CA VAL A 61 6.41 3.38 2.17
C VAL A 61 7.74 2.90 2.70
N THR A 62 7.84 2.74 4.03
CA THR A 62 8.95 2.01 4.66
C THR A 62 8.37 1.01 5.65
N MET A 63 8.99 -0.17 5.70
CA MET A 63 8.62 -1.23 6.64
C MET A 63 9.49 -1.12 7.90
N ALA A 64 8.86 -1.08 9.08
CA ALA A 64 9.50 -1.16 10.39
C ALA A 64 8.76 -2.21 11.23
N ASP A 65 8.40 -1.91 12.49
CA ASP A 65 7.45 -2.71 13.30
C ASP A 65 5.98 -2.60 12.79
N GLY A 66 5.81 -1.96 11.63
CA GLY A 66 4.56 -1.65 10.97
C GLY A 66 4.81 -0.93 9.65
N LEU A 67 3.90 -0.05 9.24
CA LEU A 67 4.04 0.77 8.04
C LEU A 67 4.31 2.21 8.45
N ARG A 68 5.36 2.79 7.89
CA ARG A 68 5.58 4.23 7.91
C ARG A 68 5.29 4.80 6.53
N LEU A 69 4.38 5.77 6.45
CA LEU A 69 3.97 6.45 5.23
C LEU A 69 4.42 7.91 5.21
N SER A 70 4.90 8.40 4.08
CA SER A 70 5.17 9.82 3.88
C SER A 70 4.84 10.26 2.45
N ILE A 71 4.77 11.57 2.19
CA ILE A 71 4.53 12.12 0.86
C ILE A 71 5.82 12.79 0.35
N GLY A 72 6.30 12.34 -0.80
CA GLY A 72 7.50 12.87 -1.44
C GLY A 72 8.77 12.66 -0.60
N ARG A 73 9.55 13.72 -0.38
CA ARG A 73 10.73 13.72 0.51
C ARG A 73 10.42 14.36 1.88
N GLY A 74 9.15 14.53 2.22
CA GLY A 74 8.74 15.29 3.41
C GLY A 74 9.10 14.61 4.73
N ASP A 75 9.29 15.42 5.76
CA ASP A 75 9.68 15.01 7.12
C ASP A 75 8.50 14.47 7.95
N THR A 76 7.26 14.73 7.56
CA THR A 76 6.08 14.23 8.25
C THR A 76 5.75 12.82 7.77
N ALA A 77 5.84 11.87 8.70
CA ALA A 77 5.50 10.48 8.46
C ALA A 77 4.38 10.02 9.40
N LEU A 78 3.47 9.20 8.87
CA LEU A 78 2.43 8.54 9.63
C LEU A 78 2.87 7.10 9.93
N GLU A 79 2.83 6.73 11.21
CA GLU A 79 3.13 5.38 11.68
C GLU A 79 1.84 4.57 11.82
N LEU A 80 1.87 3.36 11.30
CA LEU A 80 0.74 2.43 11.34
C LEU A 80 1.20 1.09 11.91
N PRO A 81 0.36 0.41 12.70
CA PRO A 81 0.69 -0.92 13.19
C PRO A 81 0.81 -1.92 12.02
N ALA A 82 1.59 -2.98 12.19
CA ALA A 82 1.66 -4.05 11.19
C ALA A 82 0.32 -4.79 11.01
N VAL A 83 -0.50 -4.82 12.06
CA VAL A 83 -1.80 -5.49 12.09
C VAL A 83 -2.89 -4.44 12.35
N PRO A 84 -3.92 -4.37 11.50
CA PRO A 84 -5.05 -3.48 11.72
C PRO A 84 -5.80 -3.85 13.00
N GLN A 85 -6.26 -2.84 13.73
CA GLN A 85 -7.07 -2.98 14.95
C GLN A 85 -8.50 -2.47 14.72
N THR A 86 -9.05 -2.71 13.53
CA THR A 86 -10.37 -2.22 13.14
C THR A 86 -11.28 -3.37 12.70
N ASP A 87 -12.55 -3.02 12.52
CA ASP A 87 -13.52 -3.91 11.91
C ASP A 87 -13.18 -4.19 10.43
N PRO A 88 -13.53 -5.40 9.94
CA PRO A 88 -13.42 -5.75 8.54
C PRO A 88 -14.37 -4.93 7.67
N VAL A 89 -13.96 -4.67 6.43
CA VAL A 89 -14.73 -3.96 5.41
C VAL A 89 -14.77 -4.76 4.12
N ASP A 90 -15.88 -4.66 3.38
CA ASP A 90 -15.99 -5.24 2.04
C ASP A 90 -15.36 -4.30 1.01
N VAL A 91 -14.50 -4.87 0.16
CA VAL A 91 -13.84 -4.15 -0.93
C VAL A 91 -13.95 -4.93 -2.22
N THR A 92 -14.05 -4.21 -3.35
CA THR A 92 -14.15 -4.81 -4.68
C THR A 92 -12.86 -4.59 -5.46
N VAL A 93 -12.23 -5.68 -5.89
CA VAL A 93 -10.99 -5.68 -6.66
C VAL A 93 -11.21 -6.48 -7.94
N TRP A 94 -11.07 -5.81 -9.09
CA TRP A 94 -11.27 -6.40 -10.43
C TRP A 94 -12.60 -7.17 -10.63
N GLY A 95 -13.65 -6.79 -9.91
CA GLY A 95 -14.98 -7.43 -9.97
C GLY A 95 -15.22 -8.48 -8.89
N ASP A 96 -14.19 -8.85 -8.13
CA ASP A 96 -14.30 -9.75 -6.99
C ASP A 96 -14.47 -8.95 -5.69
N THR A 97 -15.44 -9.33 -4.85
CA THR A 97 -15.60 -8.77 -3.52
C THR A 97 -14.86 -9.63 -2.50
N CYS A 98 -14.05 -9.00 -1.67
CA CYS A 98 -13.36 -9.65 -0.56
C CYS A 98 -13.39 -8.79 0.70
N THR A 99 -13.13 -9.44 1.83
CA THR A 99 -12.96 -8.78 3.12
C THR A 99 -11.52 -8.25 3.24
N ALA A 100 -11.41 -7.00 3.64
CA ALA A 100 -10.16 -6.35 4.02
C ALA A 100 -10.29 -5.71 5.41
N TRP A 101 -9.21 -5.13 5.95
CA TRP A 101 -9.22 -4.52 7.27
C TRP A 101 -8.75 -3.08 7.16
N SER A 102 -9.57 -2.15 7.65
CA SER A 102 -9.18 -0.74 7.66
C SER A 102 -7.93 -0.51 8.52
N MET A 103 -7.08 0.41 8.08
CA MET A 103 -5.92 0.85 8.85
C MET A 103 -6.24 2.05 9.76
N GLY A 104 -7.51 2.44 9.86
CA GLY A 104 -8.00 3.46 10.80
C GLY A 104 -8.31 4.82 10.14
N SER A 105 -9.04 5.65 10.87
CA SER A 105 -9.49 6.96 10.39
C SER A 105 -8.36 7.97 10.20
N GLU A 106 -7.27 7.86 10.95
CA GLU A 106 -6.12 8.77 10.85
C GLU A 106 -5.45 8.67 9.48
N VAL A 107 -5.12 7.45 9.02
CA VAL A 107 -4.57 7.25 7.67
C VAL A 107 -5.60 7.53 6.59
N ALA A 108 -6.87 7.23 6.83
CA ALA A 108 -7.94 7.57 5.88
C ALA A 108 -8.01 9.08 5.65
N GLN A 109 -7.99 9.90 6.72
CA GLN A 109 -7.99 11.36 6.61
C GLN A 109 -6.72 11.85 5.92
N TRP A 110 -5.54 11.36 6.34
CA TRP A 110 -4.26 11.75 5.76
C TRP A 110 -4.19 11.45 4.25
N LEU A 111 -4.65 10.26 3.84
CA LEU A 111 -4.75 9.92 2.42
C LEU A 111 -5.79 10.77 1.70
N SER A 112 -6.93 11.05 2.33
CA SER A 112 -8.00 11.83 1.73
C SER A 112 -7.58 13.28 1.46
N ASP A 113 -6.88 13.90 2.41
CA ASP A 113 -6.34 15.25 2.28
C ASP A 113 -5.34 15.33 1.12
N PHE A 114 -4.45 14.34 1.02
CA PHE A 114 -3.48 14.28 -0.07
C PHE A 114 -4.13 13.92 -1.42
N LEU A 115 -5.06 12.96 -1.44
CA LEU A 115 -5.69 12.44 -2.64
C LEU A 115 -6.85 13.29 -3.15
N GLY A 116 -7.35 14.24 -2.35
CA GLY A 116 -8.43 15.16 -2.72
C GLY A 116 -9.78 14.47 -2.93
N LEU A 117 -9.97 13.30 -2.30
CA LEU A 117 -11.18 12.50 -2.33
C LEU A 117 -11.20 11.58 -1.11
N GLU A 118 -12.38 11.12 -0.69
CA GLU A 118 -12.52 10.17 0.42
C GLU A 118 -11.83 8.85 0.10
N ALA A 119 -10.76 8.56 0.83
CA ALA A 119 -9.90 7.41 0.66
C ALA A 119 -9.67 6.72 2.01
N GLN A 120 -9.54 5.39 1.96
CA GLN A 120 -9.17 4.57 3.11
C GLN A 120 -8.05 3.61 2.71
N LEU A 121 -7.13 3.35 3.63
CA LEU A 121 -6.15 2.28 3.50
C LEU A 121 -6.74 1.01 4.12
N VAL A 122 -6.71 -0.08 3.37
CA VAL A 122 -7.17 -1.43 3.76
C VAL A 122 -6.12 -2.49 3.46
#